data_AF-A0A0B5GUB9-F1
#
_entry.id   AF-A0A0B5GUB9-F1
#
_cell.length_a   1.000
_cell.length_b   1.000
_cell.length_c   1.000
_cell.angle_alpha   90.00
_cell.angle_beta   90.00
_cell.angle_gamma   90.00
#
_symmetry.space_group_name_H-M   'P 1'
#
loop_
_entity.id
_entity.type
_entity.pdbx_description
1 polymer ?
#
loop_
_entity_poly.entity_id
_entity_poly.type
_entity_poly.pdbx_seq_one_letter_code
_entity_poly.pdbx_strand_id
1 'polypeptide(L)' 'MSEEGRALLTDREREIISGDADVSDNYRYKVESTVRNRVKKHFGDDLDFLQEHFPEVYEMVVDEVNDAQQD' A
#
# COMPACT_ATOMS: atom_id res chain seq x y z
N MET A 1 12.72 15.97 -3.87
CA MET A 1 11.41 15.32 -3.63
C MET A 1 11.72 14.15 -2.73
N SER A 2 11.42 14.24 -1.43
CA SER A 2 11.65 13.11 -0.53
C SER A 2 10.76 11.92 -0.94
N GLU A 3 11.30 10.72 -0.84
CA GLU A 3 10.56 9.46 -1.10
C GLU A 3 9.54 9.15 0.01
N GLU A 4 9.56 9.93 1.09
CA GLU A 4 8.64 9.86 2.23
C GLU A 4 7.18 9.94 1.75
N GLY A 5 6.42 8.86 2.02
CA GLY A 5 4.99 8.73 1.72
C GLY A 5 4.61 8.16 0.35
N ARG A 6 5.54 7.61 -0.45
CA ARG A 6 5.29 7.22 -1.86
C ARG A 6 5.29 5.72 -2.18
N ALA A 7 5.23 4.84 -1.19
CA ALA A 7 4.97 3.43 -1.44
C ALA A 7 3.46 3.20 -1.65
N LEU A 8 2.85 2.26 -0.92
CA LEU A 8 1.43 1.94 -1.11
C LEU A 8 0.47 2.99 -0.53
N LEU A 9 0.82 3.56 0.62
CA LEU A 9 -0.02 4.46 1.41
C LEU A 9 0.68 5.79 1.63
N THR A 10 -0.07 6.87 1.43
CA THR A 10 0.33 8.21 1.85
C THR A 10 0.18 8.38 3.37
N ASP A 11 0.89 9.34 3.96
CA ASP A 11 0.79 9.64 5.39
C ASP A 11 -0.64 9.99 5.80
N ARG A 12 -1.34 10.76 4.96
CA ARG A 12 -2.74 11.11 5.20
C ARG A 12 -3.66 9.90 5.15
N GLU A 13 -3.43 8.96 4.24
CA GLU A 13 -4.18 7.70 4.21
C GLU A 13 -3.93 6.89 5.48
N ARG A 14 -2.69 6.86 6.01
CA ARG A 14 -2.35 6.21 7.28
C ARG A 14 -3.08 6.85 8.46
N GLU A 15 -3.09 8.18 8.56
CA GLU A 15 -3.85 8.92 9.60
C GLU A 15 -5.35 8.62 9.53
N ILE A 16 -5.93 8.56 8.34
CA ILE A 16 -7.37 8.28 8.16
C ILE A 16 -7.70 6.83 8.52
N ILE A 17 -6.88 5.87 8.11
CA ILE A 17 -7.14 4.43 8.32
C ILE A 17 -6.92 4.05 9.79
N SER A 18 -5.91 4.61 10.45
CA SER A 18 -5.65 4.42 11.88
C SER A 18 -6.74 5.01 12.77
N GLY A 19 -7.43 6.06 12.30
CA GLY A 19 -8.43 6.80 13.08
C GLY A 19 -7.88 8.04 13.77
N ASP A 20 -6.62 8.38 13.53
CA ASP A 20 -5.98 9.60 14.06
C ASP A 20 -6.52 10.88 13.38
N ALA A 21 -7.11 10.75 12.19
CA ALA A 21 -7.79 11.85 11.52
C ALA A 21 -9.25 11.99 11.95
N ASP A 22 -9.65 13.20 12.35
CA ASP A 22 -11.05 13.56 12.58
C ASP A 22 -11.80 13.69 11.24
N VAL A 23 -12.38 12.58 10.76
CA VAL A 23 -13.17 12.50 9.53
C VAL A 23 -14.39 11.62 9.72
N SER A 24 -15.43 11.86 8.92
CA SER A 24 -16.64 11.02 8.96
C SER A 24 -16.37 9.54 8.61
N ASP A 25 -17.14 8.63 9.20
CA ASP A 25 -17.07 7.19 8.91
C ASP A 25 -17.20 6.87 7.41
N ASN A 26 -18.09 7.58 6.70
CA ASN A 26 -18.26 7.40 5.27
C ASN A 26 -16.98 7.76 4.49
N TYR A 27 -16.28 8.81 4.90
CA TYR A 27 -15.03 9.20 4.26
C TYR A 27 -13.91 8.22 4.58
N ARG A 28 -13.78 7.76 5.83
CA ARG A 28 -12.85 6.69 6.21
C ARG A 28 -13.09 5.42 5.39
N TYR A 29 -14.33 4.97 5.30
CA TYR A 29 -14.72 3.81 4.50
C TYR A 29 -14.35 3.96 3.01
N LYS A 30 -14.53 5.16 2.45
CA LYS A 30 -14.13 5.46 1.07
C LYS A 30 -12.62 5.36 0.88
N VAL A 31 -11.84 5.86 1.82
CA VAL A 31 -10.36 5.78 1.79
C VAL A 31 -9.91 4.32 1.86
N GLU A 32 -10.42 3.55 2.81
CA GLU A 32 -10.12 2.10 2.90
C GLU A 32 -10.49 1.36 1.61
N SER A 33 -11.65 1.67 1.02
CA SER A 33 -12.11 1.07 -0.23
C SER A 33 -11.20 1.45 -1.41
N THR A 34 -10.69 2.68 -1.42
CA THR A 34 -9.74 3.15 -2.43
C THR A 34 -8.43 2.37 -2.33
N VAL A 35 -7.89 2.22 -1.13
CA VAL A 35 -6.66 1.45 -0.88
C VAL A 35 -6.85 -0.01 -1.27
N ARG A 36 -7.95 -0.66 -0.88
CA ARG A 36 -8.25 -2.05 -1.26
C ARG A 36 -8.30 -2.22 -2.79
N ASN A 37 -8.92 -1.28 -3.49
CA ASN A 37 -8.98 -1.33 -4.96
C ASN A 37 -7.61 -1.11 -5.60
N ARG A 38 -6.77 -0.23 -5.04
CA ARG A 38 -5.41 0.01 -5.52
C ARG A 38 -4.57 -1.26 -5.47
N VAL A 39 -4.59 -1.96 -4.34
CA VAL A 39 -3.90 -3.25 -4.18
C VAL A 39 -4.42 -4.28 -5.20
N LYS A 40 -5.75 -4.44 -5.29
CA LYS A 40 -6.36 -5.47 -6.13
C LYS A 40 -6.22 -5.23 -7.64
N LYS A 41 -6.11 -3.98 -8.08
CA LYS A 41 -6.21 -3.61 -9.51
C LYS A 41 -4.93 -3.03 -10.11
N HIS A 42 -3.98 -2.61 -9.29
CA HIS A 42 -2.76 -1.95 -9.77
C HIS A 42 -1.53 -2.62 -9.21
N PHE A 43 -1.49 -2.86 -7.91
CA PHE A 43 -0.31 -3.47 -7.29
C PHE A 43 -0.06 -4.90 -7.79
N GLY A 44 -1.11 -5.67 -8.08
CA GLY A 44 -0.96 -6.98 -8.73
C GLY A 44 -0.27 -6.91 -10.10
N ASP A 45 -0.72 -5.99 -10.95
CA ASP A 45 -0.11 -5.78 -12.28
C ASP A 45 1.35 -5.32 -12.16
N ASP A 46 1.66 -4.48 -11.17
CA ASP A 46 3.03 -4.05 -10.88
C ASP A 46 3.90 -5.24 -10.41
N LEU A 47 3.38 -6.13 -9.57
CA LEU A 47 4.07 -7.33 -9.12
C LEU A 47 4.38 -8.28 -10.28
N ASP A 48 3.42 -8.50 -11.18
CA ASP A 48 3.61 -9.34 -12.36
C ASP A 48 4.72 -8.75 -13.27
N PHE A 49 4.70 -7.44 -13.49
CA PHE A 49 5.74 -6.74 -14.25
C PHE A 49 7.13 -6.85 -13.60
N LEU A 50 7.20 -6.65 -12.27
CA LEU A 50 8.45 -6.78 -11.52
C LEU A 50 8.97 -8.22 -11.57
N GLN A 51 8.10 -9.22 -11.45
CA GLN A 51 8.49 -10.62 -11.54
C GLN A 51 9.12 -10.94 -12.90
N GLU A 52 8.56 -10.40 -13.99
CA GLU A 52 9.04 -10.65 -15.35
C GLU A 52 10.34 -9.88 -15.67
N HIS A 53 10.42 -8.60 -15.27
CA HIS A 53 11.43 -7.69 -15.79
C HIS A 53 12.43 -7.17 -14.75
N PHE A 54 12.11 -7.26 -13.46
CA PHE A 54 12.97 -6.79 -12.38
C PHE A 54 12.87 -7.69 -11.12
N PRO A 55 13.24 -8.99 -11.24
CA PRO A 55 12.97 -10.00 -10.22
C PRO A 55 13.63 -9.69 -8.87
N GLU A 56 14.77 -9.00 -8.84
CA GLU A 56 15.41 -8.57 -7.60
C GLU A 56 14.47 -7.72 -6.73
N VAL A 57 13.73 -6.79 -7.33
CA VAL A 57 12.79 -5.93 -6.59
C VAL A 57 11.50 -6.68 -6.26
N TYR A 58 11.07 -7.62 -7.11
CA TYR A 58 9.96 -8.51 -6.76
C TYR A 58 10.24 -9.28 -5.47
N GLU A 59 11.42 -9.91 -5.37
CA GLU A 59 11.82 -10.64 -4.16
C GLU A 59 11.90 -9.71 -2.94
N MET A 60 12.44 -8.48 -3.09
CA MET A 60 12.41 -7.49 -1.99
C MET A 60 10.99 -7.21 -1.50
N VAL A 61 10.01 -7.06 -2.40
CA VAL A 61 8.62 -6.83 -1.99
C VAL A 61 8.04 -8.05 -1.27
N VAL A 62 8.35 -9.27 -1.73
CA VAL A 62 7.91 -10.50 -1.08
C VAL A 62 8.52 -10.64 0.33
N ASP A 63 9.81 -10.35 0.47
CA ASP A 63 10.51 -10.39 1.76
C ASP A 63 9.89 -9.40 2.76
N GLU A 64 9.69 -8.14 2.37
CA GLU A 64 9.08 -7.12 3.23
C GLU A 64 7.65 -7.49 3.67
N VAL A 65 6.87 -8.15 2.80
CA VAL A 65 5.52 -8.64 3.16
C VAL A 65 5.60 -9.82 4.13
N ASN A 66 6.51 -10.77 3.92
CA ASN A 66 6.67 -11.93 4.79
C ASN A 66 7.20 -11.55 6.19
N ASP A 67 8.14 -10.61 6.25
CA ASP A 67 8.71 -10.11 7.49
C ASP A 67 7.67 -9.34 8.31
N ALA A 68 6.78 -8.59 7.65
CA ALA A 68 5.65 -7.92 8.29
C ALA A 68 4.62 -8.87 8.93
N GLN A 69 4.68 -10.19 8.66
CA GLN A 69 3.80 -11.20 9.27
C GLN A 69 4.41 -11.87 10.52
N GLN A 70 5.64 -11.53 10.91
CA GLN A 70 6.35 -12.15 12.04
C GLN A 70 6.37 -11.32 13.33
N ASP A 71 5.75 -10.14 13.35
CA ASP A 71 5.54 -9.28 14.53
C ASP A 71 4.14 -9.42 15.17
#